data_AF-A0A966IQ18-F1
#
_entry.id   AF-A0A966IQ18-F1
#
_cell.length_a   1.000
_cell.length_b   1.000
_cell.length_c   1.000
_cell.angle_alpha   90.00
_cell.angle_beta   90.00
_cell.angle_gamma   90.00
#
_symmetry.space_group_name_H-M   'P 1'
#
loop_
_entity.id
_entity.type
_entity.pdbx_description
1 polymer ?
#
loop_
_entity_poly.entity_id
_entity_poly.type
_entity_poly.pdbx_seq_one_letter_code
_entity_poly.pdbx_strand_id
1 'polypeptide(L)' 'MSINGLSASNLPSNVVLSYEKEGASAVYIMEIASGKLTQLTEHRSIDTSPCYSHDGKQIAFVSIV' A
#
# COMPACT_ATOMS: atom_id res chain seq x y z
N MET A 1 -5.18 4.46 -14.18
CA MET A 1 -5.43 3.84 -12.86
C MET A 1 -4.72 2.50 -12.87
N SER A 2 -3.65 2.37 -12.09
CA SER A 2 -2.79 1.18 -12.05
C SER A 2 -2.44 0.87 -10.61
N ILE A 3 -2.49 -0.42 -10.26
CA ILE A 3 -2.04 -0.92 -8.96
C ILE A 3 -0.67 -1.53 -9.18
N ASN A 4 0.35 -1.07 -8.46
CA ASN A 4 1.71 -1.59 -8.53
C ASN A 4 2.13 -2.12 -7.15
N GLY A 5 2.57 -3.37 -7.06
CA GLY A 5 2.98 -4.00 -5.80
C GLY A 5 1.81 -4.36 -4.89
N LEU A 6 1.55 -5.66 -4.75
CA LEU A 6 0.54 -6.21 -3.86
C LEU A 6 1.24 -7.20 -2.92
N SER A 7 1.16 -6.97 -1.61
CA SER A 7 1.66 -7.90 -0.60
C SER A 7 0.52 -8.32 0.33
N ALA A 8 0.31 -9.63 0.43
CA ALA A 8 -0.63 -10.22 1.37
C ALA A 8 0.01 -10.34 2.74
N SER A 9 -0.71 -9.95 3.80
CA SER A 9 -0.27 -10.21 5.17
C SER A 9 -0.46 -11.68 5.53
N ASN A 10 0.29 -12.16 6.54
CA ASN A 10 0.12 -13.51 7.12
C ASN A 10 -1.24 -13.68 7.86
N LEU A 11 -2.14 -12.69 7.77
CA LEU A 11 -3.50 -12.71 8.30
C LEU A 11 -4.47 -12.48 7.13
N PRO A 12 -5.59 -13.23 7.04
CA PRO A 12 -6.47 -13.23 5.85
C PRO A 12 -7.26 -11.92 5.63
N SER A 13 -6.98 -10.84 6.35
CA SER A 13 -7.89 -9.69 6.41
C SER A 13 -7.47 -8.53 5.51
N ASN A 14 -6.17 -8.32 5.26
CA ASN A 14 -5.69 -7.11 4.60
C ASN A 14 -4.53 -7.33 3.62
N VAL A 15 -4.49 -6.50 2.58
CA VAL A 15 -3.37 -6.36 1.64
C VAL A 15 -2.84 -4.93 1.65
N VAL A 16 -1.56 -4.77 1.35
CA VAL A 16 -0.95 -3.44 1.12
C VAL A 16 -0.64 -3.28 -0.36
N LEU A 17 -0.92 -2.09 -0.89
CA LEU A 17 -0.72 -1.76 -2.30
C LEU A 17 -0.31 -0.31 -2.49
N SER A 18 0.38 -0.01 -3.59
CA SER A 18 0.54 1.37 -4.04
C SER A 18 -0.49 1.70 -5.13
N TYR A 19 -1.07 2.89 -5.04
CA TYR A 19 -2.07 3.38 -5.97
C TYR A 19 -1.65 4.73 -6.51
N GLU A 20 -1.54 4.79 -7.84
CA GLU A 20 -1.17 6.01 -8.55
C GLU A 20 -2.42 6.79 -8.97
N LYS A 21 -2.45 8.07 -8.62
CA LYS A 21 -3.46 9.03 -9.05
C LYS A 21 -2.79 10.35 -9.42
N GLU A 22 -3.03 10.81 -10.65
CA GLU A 22 -2.61 12.15 -11.12
C GLU A 22 -1.10 12.42 -10.96
N GLY A 23 -0.26 11.39 -11.18
CA GLY A 23 1.20 11.51 -11.16
C GLY A 23 1.84 11.44 -9.77
N ALA A 24 1.05 11.24 -8.71
CA ALA A 24 1.52 10.87 -7.38
C ALA A 24 1.10 9.43 -7.04
N SER A 25 1.92 8.73 -6.27
CA SER A 25 1.60 7.38 -5.79
C SER A 25 1.66 7.37 -4.27
N ALA A 26 0.63 6.81 -3.65
CA ALA A 26 0.54 6.65 -2.21
C ALA A 26 0.38 5.17 -1.84
N VAL A 27 0.79 4.83 -0.62
CA VAL A 27 0.59 3.49 -0.05
C VAL A 27 -0.79 3.41 0.60
N TYR A 28 -1.49 2.30 0.36
CA TYR A 28 -2.80 2.01 0.92
C TYR A 28 -2.85 0.61 1.53
N ILE A 29 -3.73 0.43 2.51
CA ILE A 29 -4.19 -0.88 2.99
C ILE A 29 -5.62 -1.10 2.52
N MET A 30 -5.91 -2.30 2.01
CA MET A 30 -7.27 -2.72 1.68
C MET A 30 -7.69 -3.90 2.57
N GLU A 31 -8.84 -3.78 3.21
CA GLU A 31 -9.52 -4.90 3.86
C GLU A 31 -10.22 -5.75 2.79
N ILE A 32 -9.86 -7.03 2.70
CA ILE A 32 -10.34 -7.92 1.62
C ILE A 32 -11.84 -8.22 1.76
N ALA A 33 -12.34 -8.37 2.98
CA ALA A 33 -13.73 -8.73 3.23
C ALA A 33 -14.72 -7.61 2.84
N SER A 34 -14.34 -6.36 3.06
CA SER A 34 -15.20 -5.19 2.84
C SER A 34 -14.82 -4.37 1.60
N GLY A 35 -13.61 -4.56 1.07
CA GLY A 35 -13.02 -3.67 0.07
C GLY A 35 -12.62 -2.30 0.63
N LYS A 36 -12.67 -2.09 1.95
CA LYS A 36 -12.35 -0.79 2.56
C LYS A 36 -10.89 -0.45 2.32
N LEU A 37 -10.65 0.67 1.65
CA LEU A 37 -9.33 1.20 1.36
C LEU A 37 -8.96 2.32 2.33
N THR A 38 -7.75 2.26 2.91
CA THR A 38 -7.21 3.25 3.86
C THR A 38 -5.86 3.75 3.34
N GLN A 39 -5.71 5.06 3.19
CA GLN A 39 -4.46 5.70 2.76
C GLN A 39 -3.47 5.78 3.93
N LEU A 40 -2.19 5.47 3.69
CA LEU A 40 -1.14 5.51 4.69
C LEU A 40 -0.12 6.65 4.48
N THR A 41 0.07 7.10 3.25
CA THR A 41 1.00 8.20 2.92
C THR A 41 0.27 9.31 2.17
N GLU A 42 0.61 10.58 2.43
CA GLU A 42 -0.12 11.75 1.90
C GLU A 42 0.79 12.82 1.28
N HIS A 43 2.01 12.46 0.92
CA HIS A 43 3.04 13.41 0.48
C HIS A 43 3.16 13.48 -1.05
N ARG A 44 3.79 14.55 -1.56
CA ARG A 44 4.00 14.77 -2.99
C ARG A 44 5.20 13.97 -3.52
N SER A 45 5.14 12.66 -3.31
CA SER A 45 6.16 11.67 -3.69
C SER A 45 5.52 10.52 -4.47
N ILE A 46 6.36 9.69 -5.07
CA ILE A 46 5.96 8.45 -5.72
C ILE A 46 6.32 7.31 -4.77
N ASP A 47 5.36 6.88 -3.95
CA ASP A 47 5.52 5.76 -3.03
C ASP A 47 5.11 4.45 -3.69
N THR A 48 6.02 3.48 -3.75
CA THR A 48 5.87 2.23 -4.52
C THR A 48 6.38 1.01 -3.76
N SER A 49 6.06 -0.18 -4.30
CA SER A 49 6.56 -1.48 -3.82
C SER A 49 6.36 -1.73 -2.32
N PRO A 50 5.16 -1.51 -1.75
CA PRO A 50 4.96 -1.72 -0.33
C PRO A 50 4.97 -3.22 0.02
N CYS A 51 5.52 -3.56 1.17
CA CYS A 51 5.48 -4.91 1.73
C CYS A 51 5.30 -4.88 3.25
N TYR A 52 4.63 -5.90 3.78
CA TYR A 52 4.55 -6.10 5.22
C TYR A 52 5.85 -6.67 5.78
N SER A 53 6.21 -6.27 7.00
CA SER A 53 7.12 -7.04 7.84
C SER A 53 6.54 -8.44 8.11
N HIS A 54 7.40 -9.39 8.46
CA HIS A 54 6.98 -10.77 8.73
C HIS A 54 5.87 -10.87 9.79
N ASP A 55 5.91 -10.00 10.81
CA ASP A 55 4.92 -9.90 11.88
C ASP A 55 3.71 -9.01 11.56
N GLY A 56 3.66 -8.41 10.36
CA GLY A 56 2.57 -7.56 9.88
C GLY A 56 2.44 -6.21 10.58
N LYS A 57 3.36 -5.84 11.48
CA LYS A 57 3.28 -4.59 12.26
C LYS A 57 3.83 -3.37 11.54
N GLN A 58 4.65 -3.59 10.54
CA GLN A 58 5.34 -2.53 9.81
C GLN A 58 5.16 -2.73 8.31
N ILE A 59 5.26 -1.62 7.58
CA ILE A 59 5.26 -1.61 6.12
C ILE A 59 6.53 -0.91 5.66
N ALA A 60 7.28 -1.56 4.79
CA ALA A 60 8.38 -0.95 4.05
C ALA A 60 7.89 -0.58 2.65
N PHE A 61 8.40 0.52 2.10
CA PHE A 61 8.07 1.00 0.77
C PHE A 61 9.23 1.82 0.21
N VAL A 62 9.24 2.04 -1.11
CA VAL A 62 10.20 2.90 -1.81
C VAL A 62 9.55 4.24 -2.07
N SER A 63 10.18 5.33 -1.63
CA SER A 63 9.71 6.70 -1.85
C SER A 63 10.68 7.44 -2.75
N ILE A 64 10.16 8.01 -3.85
CA ILE A 64 10.91 8.82 -4.81
C ILE A 64 10.33 10.23 -4.81
N VAL A 65 11.22 11.23 -4.74
CA VAL A 65 10.88 12.66 -4.78
C VAL A 65 11.22 13.25 -6.14
#